data_AF-A0A7C5GYM5-F1
#
_entry.id   AF-A0A7C5GYM5-F1
#
_cell.length_a   1.000
_cell.length_b   1.000
_cell.length_c   1.000
_cell.angle_alpha   90.00
_cell.angle_beta   90.00
_cell.angle_gamma   90.00
#
_symmetry.space_group_name_H-M   'P 1'
#
loop_
_entity.id
_entity.type
_entity.pdbx_description
1 polymer ?
#
loop_
_entity_poly.entity_id
_entity_poly.type
_entity_poly.pdbx_seq_one_letter_code
_entity_poly.pdbx_strand_id
1 'polypeptide(L)'
;LFHDALDEGMDRLADEVQQLALALKAARPQHPIVLASFVRAGVPLGVLLKLALTDLGVEAYHYGISIIRDKGIDHAALATIEEQHDFKDIVFIDGWTGKGAIYGELQRSLAQRYPKNQVIPFAVLADPAGLSWLSASGDDWLIPFGILGATVSGLISRSILTTDGGWHGCLYYEHLQVYDISRQFIALVNNRRRVRHPDGQTIDAAVWCNEQRIALQKQSSSVIQHLAALYNISNLNRIKPGIAEATRAILRRVPEKVLVSDWDDPHIRLLRHLAKQKHIKLEVMGEGLAPYRAITIIKKTS
;
A
#
# COMPACT_ATOMS: atom_id res chain seq x y z
N LEU A 1 1.66 20.78 -0.70
CA LEU A 1 2.23 19.44 -1.00
C LEU A 1 1.30 18.30 -0.61
N PHE A 2 1.07 18.03 0.69
CA PHE A 2 0.11 17.00 1.07
C PHE A 2 -1.32 17.38 0.63
N HIS A 3 -1.76 18.61 0.91
CA HIS A 3 -3.05 19.10 0.46
C HIS A 3 -3.18 19.04 -1.07
N ASP A 4 -2.17 19.48 -1.82
CA ASP A 4 -2.19 19.42 -3.29
C ASP A 4 -2.30 17.97 -3.80
N ALA A 5 -1.58 17.01 -3.18
CA ALA A 5 -1.67 15.60 -3.55
C ALA A 5 -3.03 15.00 -3.16
N LEU A 6 -3.60 15.44 -2.04
CA LEU A 6 -4.94 15.08 -1.62
C LEU A 6 -5.97 15.61 -2.63
N ASP A 7 -5.91 16.88 -3.01
CA ASP A 7 -6.85 17.49 -3.95
C ASP A 7 -6.79 16.82 -5.33
N GLU A 8 -5.59 16.52 -5.82
CA GLU A 8 -5.39 15.82 -7.10
C GLU A 8 -5.84 14.36 -7.07
N GLY A 9 -5.62 13.69 -5.94
CA GLY A 9 -5.92 12.27 -5.77
C GLY A 9 -7.30 11.97 -5.18
N MET A 10 -8.05 12.98 -4.71
CA MET A 10 -9.25 12.79 -3.89
C MET A 10 -10.31 11.98 -4.63
N ASP A 11 -10.62 12.39 -5.85
CA ASP A 11 -11.69 11.77 -6.65
C ASP A 11 -11.31 10.34 -7.02
N ARG A 12 -10.07 10.12 -7.47
CA ARG A 12 -9.55 8.79 -7.76
C ARG A 12 -9.58 7.90 -6.53
N LEU A 13 -9.12 8.38 -5.38
CA LEU A 13 -9.12 7.61 -4.14
C LEU A 13 -10.54 7.25 -3.70
N ALA A 14 -11.47 8.20 -3.80
CA ALA A 14 -12.87 7.98 -3.46
C ALA A 14 -13.49 6.89 -4.35
N ASP A 15 -13.25 6.97 -5.67
CA ASP A 15 -13.72 5.99 -6.64
C ASP A 15 -13.10 4.61 -6.37
N GLU A 16 -11.77 4.51 -6.32
CA GLU A 16 -11.05 3.25 -6.13
C GLU A 16 -11.40 2.56 -4.79
N VAL A 17 -11.67 3.31 -3.72
CA VAL A 17 -12.21 2.75 -2.47
C VAL A 17 -13.58 2.12 -2.69
N GLN A 18 -14.47 2.79 -3.42
CA GLN A 18 -15.81 2.26 -3.71
C GLN A 18 -15.73 1.00 -4.59
N GLN A 19 -14.91 1.03 -5.64
CA GLN A 19 -14.69 -0.09 -6.55
C GLN A 19 -14.17 -1.33 -5.80
N LEU A 20 -13.20 -1.14 -4.88
CA LEU A 20 -12.70 -2.20 -4.03
C LEU A 20 -13.77 -2.74 -3.08
N ALA A 21 -14.56 -1.88 -2.45
CA ALA A 21 -15.63 -2.32 -1.55
C ALA A 21 -16.68 -3.17 -2.27
N LEU A 22 -17.05 -2.79 -3.51
CA LEU A 22 -17.94 -3.56 -4.36
C LEU A 22 -17.32 -4.92 -4.75
N ALA A 23 -16.05 -4.93 -5.14
CA ALA A 23 -15.34 -6.17 -5.49
C ALA A 23 -15.21 -7.12 -4.28
N LEU A 24 -14.91 -6.58 -3.09
CA LEU A 24 -14.86 -7.36 -1.85
C LEU A 24 -16.23 -7.96 -1.50
N LYS A 25 -17.30 -7.18 -1.60
CA LYS A 25 -18.68 -7.65 -1.41
C LYS A 25 -19.02 -8.77 -2.39
N ALA A 26 -18.67 -8.63 -3.67
CA ALA A 26 -18.93 -9.62 -4.69
C ALA A 26 -18.12 -10.92 -4.47
N ALA A 27 -16.88 -10.80 -4.00
CA ALA A 27 -16.02 -11.96 -3.72
C ALA A 27 -16.40 -12.73 -2.45
N ARG A 28 -17.16 -12.10 -1.54
CA ARG A 28 -17.58 -12.67 -0.24
C ARG A 28 -19.11 -12.53 -0.05
N PRO A 29 -19.93 -13.14 -0.91
CA PRO A 29 -21.38 -13.00 -0.80
C PRO A 29 -21.89 -13.63 0.50
N GLN A 30 -22.64 -12.88 1.31
CA GLN A 30 -23.25 -13.34 2.56
C GLN A 30 -22.27 -13.74 3.67
N HIS A 31 -20.99 -13.36 3.55
CA HIS A 31 -19.98 -13.55 4.59
C HIS A 31 -19.57 -12.20 5.19
N PRO A 32 -19.25 -12.15 6.50
CA PRO A 32 -18.62 -10.97 7.06
C PRO A 32 -17.23 -10.76 6.41
N ILE A 33 -16.76 -9.53 6.40
CA ILE A 33 -15.43 -9.19 5.87
C ILE A 33 -14.56 -8.63 7.00
N VAL A 34 -13.47 -9.33 7.30
CA VAL A 34 -12.54 -8.96 8.38
C VAL A 34 -11.28 -8.36 7.77
N LEU A 35 -11.17 -7.03 7.81
CA LEU A 35 -10.06 -6.29 7.21
C LEU A 35 -8.87 -6.24 8.18
N ALA A 36 -7.80 -6.97 7.88
CA ALA A 36 -6.55 -6.95 8.65
C ALA A 36 -5.49 -6.08 7.95
N SER A 37 -5.41 -4.80 8.34
CA SER A 37 -4.55 -3.82 7.68
C SER A 37 -3.13 -3.81 8.22
N PHE A 38 -2.14 -3.90 7.33
CA PHE A 38 -0.74 -3.80 7.73
C PHE A 38 -0.40 -2.38 8.18
N VAL A 39 0.04 -2.29 9.43
CA VAL A 39 0.47 -0.99 9.97
C VAL A 39 1.76 -0.54 9.26
N ARG A 40 1.82 0.67 8.71
CA ARG A 40 0.82 1.74 8.80
C ARG A 40 0.05 2.02 7.52
N ALA A 41 0.66 1.72 6.37
CA ALA A 41 0.16 2.18 5.09
C ALA A 41 -1.19 1.56 4.71
N GLY A 42 -1.52 0.38 5.23
CA GLY A 42 -2.83 -0.24 5.05
C GLY A 42 -3.95 0.37 5.87
N VAL A 43 -3.64 1.01 7.00
CA VAL A 43 -4.66 1.47 7.96
C VAL A 43 -5.66 2.47 7.35
N PRO A 44 -5.22 3.54 6.65
CA PRO A 44 -6.16 4.49 6.06
C PRO A 44 -7.11 3.82 5.05
N LEU A 45 -6.59 2.92 4.21
CA LEU A 45 -7.40 2.17 3.26
C LEU A 45 -8.39 1.24 3.96
N GLY A 46 -7.94 0.47 4.97
CA GLY A 46 -8.81 -0.44 5.71
C GLY A 46 -9.97 0.27 6.42
N VAL A 47 -9.73 1.46 6.99
CA VAL A 47 -10.80 2.28 7.59
C VAL A 47 -11.79 2.75 6.52
N LEU A 48 -11.31 3.24 5.37
CA LEU A 48 -12.16 3.67 4.26
C LEU A 48 -13.00 2.52 3.69
N LEU A 49 -12.40 1.34 3.51
CA LEU A 49 -13.10 0.14 3.07
C LEU A 49 -14.15 -0.32 4.08
N LYS A 50 -13.84 -0.30 5.39
CA LYS A 50 -14.81 -0.63 6.44
C LYS A 50 -16.04 0.27 6.33
N LEU A 51 -15.84 1.58 6.16
CA LEU A 51 -16.93 2.55 6.02
C LEU A 51 -17.73 2.30 4.74
N ALA A 52 -17.06 2.04 3.61
CA ALA A 52 -17.72 1.74 2.34
C ALA A 52 -18.54 0.45 2.38
N LEU A 53 -17.99 -0.62 2.97
CA LEU A 53 -18.68 -1.88 3.19
C LEU A 53 -19.89 -1.73 4.12
N THR A 54 -19.75 -0.95 5.20
CA THR A 54 -20.85 -0.64 6.12
C THR A 54 -22.00 0.06 5.36
N ASP A 55 -21.68 1.06 4.53
CA ASP A 55 -22.68 1.76 3.72
C ASP A 55 -23.34 0.84 2.66
N LEU A 56 -22.65 -0.22 2.22
CA LEU A 56 -23.17 -1.26 1.32
C LEU A 56 -23.98 -2.37 2.02
N GLY A 57 -24.20 -2.24 3.34
CA GLY A 57 -24.91 -3.22 4.17
C GLY A 57 -24.12 -4.50 4.45
N VAL A 58 -22.80 -4.48 4.27
CA VAL A 58 -21.92 -5.63 4.56
C VAL A 58 -21.44 -5.53 6.00
N GLU A 59 -21.55 -6.63 6.74
CA GLU A 59 -20.93 -6.77 8.06
C GLU A 59 -19.40 -6.76 7.91
N ALA A 60 -18.75 -5.71 8.42
CA ALA A 60 -17.33 -5.48 8.23
C ALA A 60 -16.63 -5.08 9.53
N TYR A 61 -15.51 -5.75 9.80
CA TYR A 61 -14.62 -5.51 10.93
C TYR A 61 -13.27 -5.00 10.43
N HIS A 62 -12.55 -4.24 11.27
CA HIS A 62 -11.24 -3.71 10.90
C HIS A 62 -10.27 -3.81 12.07
N TYR A 63 -9.07 -4.32 11.77
CA TYR A 63 -7.94 -4.45 12.67
C TYR A 63 -6.70 -3.86 12.02
N GLY A 64 -5.85 -3.20 12.82
CA GLY A 64 -4.47 -2.94 12.45
C GLY A 64 -3.60 -4.10 12.93
N ILE A 65 -2.82 -4.71 12.04
CA ILE A 65 -1.92 -5.82 12.37
C ILE A 65 -0.50 -5.53 11.91
N SER A 66 0.47 -5.96 12.73
CA SER A 66 1.88 -5.82 12.38
C SER A 66 2.33 -6.88 11.39
N ILE A 67 3.20 -6.47 10.47
CA ILE A 67 4.07 -7.35 9.70
C ILE A 67 5.46 -6.72 9.59
N ILE A 68 6.49 -7.49 9.93
CA ILE A 68 7.87 -7.03 9.93
C ILE A 68 8.65 -7.90 8.95
N ARG A 69 9.25 -7.26 7.95
CA ARG A 69 10.08 -7.96 6.98
C ARG A 69 11.20 -8.73 7.69
N ASP A 70 11.42 -9.96 7.25
CA ASP A 70 12.39 -10.92 7.76
C ASP A 70 12.12 -11.39 9.21
N LYS A 71 10.93 -11.08 9.75
CA LYS A 71 10.50 -11.42 11.11
C LYS A 71 9.11 -12.04 11.17
N GLY A 72 8.23 -11.74 10.22
CA GLY A 72 6.92 -12.34 10.09
C GLY A 72 5.76 -11.39 10.37
N ILE A 73 4.56 -11.90 10.12
CA ILE A 73 3.32 -11.34 10.65
C ILE A 73 3.27 -11.52 12.17
N ASP A 74 2.58 -10.63 12.85
CA ASP A 74 2.24 -10.79 14.26
C ASP A 74 1.25 -11.94 14.45
N HIS A 75 1.77 -13.14 14.68
CA HIS A 75 0.97 -14.35 14.86
C HIS A 75 0.11 -14.30 16.12
N ALA A 76 0.55 -13.61 17.18
CA ALA A 76 -0.21 -13.49 18.40
C ALA A 76 -1.42 -12.56 18.21
N ALA A 77 -1.25 -11.43 17.50
CA ALA A 77 -2.38 -10.57 17.12
C ALA A 77 -3.33 -11.26 16.14
N LEU A 78 -2.78 -12.05 15.19
CA LEU A 78 -3.61 -12.83 14.26
C LEU A 78 -4.46 -13.87 15.01
N ALA A 79 -3.88 -14.56 15.99
CA ALA A 79 -4.63 -15.49 16.85
C ALA A 79 -5.76 -14.80 17.61
N THR A 80 -5.55 -13.60 18.14
CA THR A 80 -6.62 -12.80 18.78
C THR A 80 -7.75 -12.44 17.80
N ILE A 81 -7.44 -12.14 16.54
CA ILE A 81 -8.48 -11.92 15.52
C ILE A 81 -9.27 -13.21 15.28
N GLU A 82 -8.59 -14.36 15.23
CA GLU A 82 -9.22 -15.67 15.02
C GLU A 82 -10.06 -16.18 16.20
N GLU A 83 -9.84 -15.65 17.41
CA GLU A 83 -10.73 -15.90 18.55
C GLU A 83 -12.13 -15.28 18.36
N GLN A 84 -12.24 -14.27 17.49
CA GLN A 84 -13.48 -13.52 17.25
C GLN A 84 -14.07 -13.76 15.86
N HIS A 85 -13.27 -14.23 14.91
CA HIS A 85 -13.64 -14.35 13.49
C HIS A 85 -13.07 -15.59 12.83
N ASP A 86 -13.77 -16.13 11.84
CA ASP A 86 -13.22 -17.21 11.03
C ASP A 86 -12.04 -16.70 10.18
N PHE A 87 -10.92 -17.44 10.18
CA PHE A 87 -9.73 -17.09 9.40
C PHE A 87 -10.02 -16.89 7.90
N LYS A 88 -11.00 -17.62 7.35
CA LYS A 88 -11.40 -17.53 5.92
C LYS A 88 -12.02 -16.18 5.54
N ASP A 89 -12.53 -15.44 6.51
CA ASP A 89 -13.19 -14.13 6.33
C ASP A 89 -12.17 -12.98 6.40
N ILE A 90 -10.92 -13.28 6.78
CA ILE A 90 -9.83 -12.31 6.83
C ILE A 90 -9.38 -11.92 5.42
N VAL A 91 -9.30 -10.62 5.18
CA VAL A 91 -8.66 -10.01 4.02
C VAL A 91 -7.56 -9.08 4.51
N PHE A 92 -6.32 -9.35 4.11
CA PHE A 92 -5.16 -8.53 4.44
C PHE A 92 -5.11 -7.29 3.57
N ILE A 93 -4.88 -6.12 4.16
CA ILE A 93 -4.96 -4.83 3.47
C ILE A 93 -3.65 -4.06 3.56
N ASP A 94 -3.18 -3.52 2.43
CA ASP A 94 -2.12 -2.50 2.40
C ASP A 94 -2.46 -1.36 1.41
N GLY A 95 -1.77 -0.24 1.49
CA GLY A 95 -1.99 0.89 0.59
C GLY A 95 -1.58 0.56 -0.86
N TRP A 96 -0.42 -0.05 -1.04
CA TRP A 96 0.12 -0.43 -2.34
C TRP A 96 1.12 -1.57 -2.20
N THR A 97 1.46 -2.24 -3.31
CA THR A 97 2.60 -3.14 -3.35
C THR A 97 3.57 -2.77 -4.48
N GLY A 98 4.78 -2.34 -4.07
CA GLY A 98 5.83 -1.94 -5.01
C GLY A 98 6.48 -3.15 -5.65
N LYS A 99 7.36 -3.85 -4.93
CA LYS A 99 8.07 -5.07 -5.39
C LYS A 99 7.78 -6.32 -4.54
N GLY A 100 6.72 -6.28 -3.72
CA GLY A 100 6.31 -7.44 -2.94
C GLY A 100 7.12 -7.77 -1.69
N ALA A 101 7.84 -6.82 -1.08
CA ALA A 101 8.59 -7.12 0.14
C ALA A 101 7.67 -7.56 1.30
N ILE A 102 6.52 -6.90 1.49
CA ILE A 102 5.52 -7.27 2.49
C ILE A 102 4.73 -8.49 2.05
N TYR A 103 4.34 -8.57 0.77
CA TYR A 103 3.65 -9.73 0.24
C TYR A 103 4.46 -11.04 0.39
N GLY A 104 5.76 -11.01 0.08
CA GLY A 104 6.65 -12.16 0.30
C GLY A 104 6.80 -12.53 1.78
N GLU A 105 6.78 -11.54 2.68
CA GLU A 105 6.74 -11.80 4.13
C GLU A 105 5.44 -12.49 4.54
N LEU A 106 4.31 -12.02 4.00
CA LEU A 106 3.00 -12.59 4.25
C LEU A 106 2.91 -14.04 3.76
N GLN A 107 3.43 -14.30 2.54
CA GLN A 107 3.52 -15.66 1.99
C GLN A 107 4.34 -16.59 2.87
N ARG A 108 5.50 -16.13 3.37
CA ARG A 108 6.33 -16.92 4.30
C ARG A 108 5.60 -17.19 5.61
N SER A 109 5.00 -16.16 6.19
CA SER A 109 4.32 -16.24 7.49
C SER A 109 3.09 -17.16 7.44
N LEU A 110 2.37 -17.16 6.33
CA LEU A 110 1.14 -17.95 6.18
C LEU A 110 1.34 -19.24 5.38
N ALA A 111 2.57 -19.69 5.13
CA ALA A 111 2.86 -20.81 4.23
C ALA A 111 2.15 -22.13 4.63
N GLN A 112 1.88 -22.33 5.92
CA GLN A 112 1.13 -23.50 6.41
C GLN A 112 -0.38 -23.40 6.12
N ARG A 113 -0.92 -22.18 6.06
CA ARG A 113 -2.36 -21.93 5.83
C ARG A 113 -2.69 -21.71 4.36
N TYR A 114 -1.77 -21.09 3.62
CA TYR A 114 -1.83 -20.89 2.18
C TYR A 114 -0.57 -21.51 1.55
N PRO A 115 -0.64 -22.79 1.15
CA PRO A 115 0.40 -23.41 0.34
C PRO A 115 0.67 -22.59 -0.92
N LYS A 116 1.84 -22.77 -1.55
CA LYS A 116 2.33 -21.94 -2.69
C LYS A 116 1.34 -21.71 -3.83
N ASN A 117 0.34 -22.58 -3.99
CA ASN A 117 -0.60 -22.59 -5.10
C ASN A 117 -1.92 -21.89 -4.73
N GLN A 118 -2.12 -21.52 -3.47
CA GLN A 118 -3.31 -20.84 -2.99
C GLN A 118 -3.11 -19.34 -2.94
N VAL A 119 -4.16 -18.62 -3.32
CA VAL A 119 -4.17 -17.16 -3.32
C VAL A 119 -4.49 -16.67 -1.92
N ILE A 120 -3.56 -15.92 -1.33
CA ILE A 120 -3.79 -15.20 -0.08
C ILE A 120 -4.74 -14.03 -0.38
N PRO A 121 -5.86 -13.85 0.34
CA PRO A 121 -6.74 -12.68 0.23
C PRO A 121 -6.04 -11.40 0.68
N PHE A 122 -5.13 -10.90 -0.15
CA PHE A 122 -4.36 -9.67 0.06
C PHE A 122 -4.85 -8.62 -0.95
N ALA A 123 -5.46 -7.54 -0.45
CA ALA A 123 -6.00 -6.47 -1.27
C ALA A 123 -5.25 -5.16 -1.04
N VAL A 124 -5.04 -4.40 -2.11
CA VAL A 124 -4.37 -3.09 -2.07
C VAL A 124 -5.09 -2.06 -2.93
N LEU A 125 -4.76 -0.78 -2.77
CA LEU A 125 -5.27 0.25 -3.67
C LEU A 125 -4.56 0.22 -5.03
N ALA A 126 -3.23 0.13 -5.01
CA ALA A 126 -2.39 0.13 -6.20
C ALA A 126 -1.38 -1.04 -6.20
N ASP A 127 -1.31 -1.76 -7.32
CA ASP A 127 -0.46 -2.94 -7.47
C ASP A 127 0.33 -2.92 -8.79
N PRO A 128 1.35 -2.05 -8.91
CA PRO A 128 2.24 -2.06 -10.07
C PRO A 128 3.06 -3.35 -10.21
N ALA A 129 3.09 -4.24 -9.21
CA ALA A 129 3.79 -5.53 -9.31
C ALA A 129 2.90 -6.74 -9.64
N GLY A 130 1.58 -6.58 -9.70
CA GLY A 130 0.64 -7.67 -9.97
C GLY A 130 0.56 -8.77 -8.90
N LEU A 131 0.93 -8.50 -7.65
CA LEU A 131 1.07 -9.51 -6.59
C LEU A 131 -0.19 -9.74 -5.74
N SER A 132 -1.03 -8.74 -5.60
CA SER A 132 -2.24 -8.75 -4.78
C SER A 132 -3.34 -9.61 -5.38
N TRP A 133 -4.16 -10.22 -4.52
CA TRP A 133 -5.39 -10.90 -4.92
C TRP A 133 -6.39 -9.96 -5.57
N LEU A 134 -6.50 -8.74 -5.04
CA LEU A 134 -7.39 -7.70 -5.51
C LEU A 134 -6.68 -6.34 -5.44
N SER A 135 -6.79 -5.55 -6.51
CA SER A 135 -6.34 -4.16 -6.53
C SER A 135 -7.37 -3.28 -7.20
N ALA A 136 -7.43 -2.00 -6.85
CA ALA A 136 -8.24 -1.03 -7.60
C ALA A 136 -7.58 -0.72 -8.95
N SER A 137 -6.25 -0.64 -8.96
CA SER A 137 -5.47 -0.36 -10.17
C SER A 137 -4.08 -0.99 -10.16
N GLY A 138 -3.49 -1.12 -11.35
CA GLY A 138 -2.08 -1.49 -11.55
C GLY A 138 -1.16 -0.29 -11.71
N ASP A 139 -1.69 0.92 -11.56
CA ASP A 139 -0.94 2.14 -11.77
C ASP A 139 0.00 2.42 -10.60
N ASP A 140 1.22 2.85 -10.90
CA ASP A 140 2.07 3.50 -9.91
C ASP A 140 1.65 4.97 -9.80
N TRP A 141 0.84 5.35 -8.81
CA TRP A 141 0.37 6.74 -8.64
C TRP A 141 0.61 7.27 -7.22
N LEU A 142 0.57 8.60 -7.07
CA LEU A 142 0.82 9.25 -5.79
C LEU A 142 -0.40 9.16 -4.85
N ILE A 143 -0.46 8.10 -4.05
CA ILE A 143 -1.51 7.91 -3.05
C ILE A 143 -1.32 8.92 -1.89
N PRO A 144 -2.32 9.77 -1.56
CA PRO A 144 -2.16 10.84 -0.57
C PRO A 144 -1.68 10.35 0.81
N PHE A 145 -2.27 9.27 1.32
CA PHE A 145 -1.89 8.69 2.61
C PHE A 145 -0.55 7.93 2.56
N GLY A 146 0.02 7.69 1.38
CA GLY A 146 1.37 7.12 1.22
C GLY A 146 2.49 8.11 1.52
N ILE A 147 2.19 9.42 1.48
CA ILE A 147 3.15 10.51 1.74
C ILE A 147 3.40 10.66 3.24
N LEU A 148 2.31 10.75 4.01
CA LEU A 148 2.37 11.00 5.43
C LEU A 148 2.57 9.70 6.22
N GLY A 149 3.31 9.82 7.32
CA GLY A 149 3.60 8.71 8.20
C GLY A 149 2.52 8.55 9.26
N ALA A 150 2.91 8.75 10.52
CA ALA A 150 2.02 8.56 11.68
C ALA A 150 0.79 9.48 11.62
N THR A 151 0.98 10.71 11.14
CA THR A 151 -0.01 11.80 11.17
C THR A 151 -1.24 11.58 10.30
N VAL A 152 -1.23 10.60 9.38
CA VAL A 152 -2.42 10.17 8.61
C VAL A 152 -2.89 8.76 8.98
N SER A 153 -2.16 8.09 9.88
CA SER A 153 -2.36 6.67 10.22
C SER A 153 -2.53 6.43 11.73
N GLY A 154 -3.12 7.40 12.44
CA GLY A 154 -3.51 7.26 13.84
C GLY A 154 -2.36 7.44 14.84
N LEU A 155 -1.32 8.19 14.47
CA LEU A 155 -0.16 8.53 15.30
C LEU A 155 0.68 7.36 15.80
N ILE A 156 0.45 6.15 15.33
CA ILE A 156 1.26 4.98 15.69
C ILE A 156 2.61 5.01 14.96
N SER A 157 3.63 4.41 15.56
CA SER A 157 4.94 4.17 14.95
C SER A 157 4.88 3.04 13.92
N ARG A 158 6.03 2.73 13.31
CA ARG A 158 6.20 1.40 12.68
C ARG A 158 6.16 0.33 13.76
N SER A 159 5.85 -0.90 13.37
CA SER A 159 5.89 -2.07 14.26
C SER A 159 7.25 -2.26 14.92
N ILE A 160 7.21 -2.74 16.15
CA ILE A 160 8.35 -3.09 16.98
C ILE A 160 8.21 -4.56 17.34
N LEU A 161 9.22 -5.36 16.99
CA LEU A 161 9.24 -6.77 17.37
C LEU A 161 9.42 -6.89 18.88
N THR A 162 8.55 -7.66 19.51
CA THR A 162 8.66 -8.09 20.91
C THR A 162 9.36 -9.44 20.99
N THR A 163 10.01 -9.73 22.11
CA THR A 163 10.82 -10.96 22.29
C THR A 163 10.12 -12.04 23.11
N ASP A 164 8.99 -11.69 23.74
CA ASP A 164 8.21 -12.56 24.63
C ASP A 164 7.22 -13.47 23.88
N GLY A 165 7.13 -13.35 22.55
CA GLY A 165 6.18 -14.08 21.72
C GLY A 165 4.75 -13.55 21.80
N GLY A 166 4.53 -12.44 22.52
CA GLY A 166 3.27 -11.71 22.53
C GLY A 166 3.06 -10.88 21.27
N TRP A 167 2.08 -9.96 21.31
CA TRP A 167 1.86 -9.03 20.20
C TRP A 167 3.12 -8.21 19.93
N HIS A 168 3.35 -7.89 18.66
CA HIS A 168 4.30 -6.87 18.29
C HIS A 168 3.84 -5.52 18.87
N GLY A 169 4.81 -4.71 19.28
CA GLY A 169 4.56 -3.40 19.86
C GLY A 169 4.44 -2.29 18.81
N CYS A 170 3.90 -1.16 19.23
CA CYS A 170 4.07 0.12 18.57
C CYS A 170 4.14 1.23 19.62
N LEU A 171 4.69 2.38 19.24
CA LEU A 171 4.65 3.60 20.05
C LEU A 171 3.52 4.50 19.54
N TYR A 172 2.86 5.18 20.46
CA TYR A 172 1.97 6.29 20.14
C TYR A 172 2.75 7.61 20.18
N TYR A 173 2.73 8.36 19.08
CA TYR A 173 3.44 9.63 18.96
C TYR A 173 2.60 10.81 19.44
N GLU A 174 2.49 10.95 20.76
CA GLU A 174 1.75 12.03 21.42
C GLU A 174 2.25 13.43 20.98
N HIS A 175 3.57 13.60 20.85
CA HIS A 175 4.17 14.87 20.37
C HIS A 175 3.77 15.29 18.95
N LEU A 176 3.12 14.42 18.17
CA LEU A 176 2.63 14.72 16.83
C LEU A 176 1.12 14.97 16.78
N GLN A 177 0.41 14.99 17.91
CA GLN A 177 -1.05 15.22 17.96
C GLN A 177 -1.49 16.49 17.24
N VAL A 178 -0.74 17.59 17.37
CA VAL A 178 -1.04 18.87 16.70
C VAL A 178 -0.96 18.78 15.17
N TYR A 179 -0.33 17.73 14.63
CA TYR A 179 -0.22 17.44 13.20
C TYR A 179 -1.09 16.26 12.78
N ASP A 180 -1.90 15.69 13.67
CA ASP A 180 -2.78 14.56 13.35
C ASP A 180 -3.92 15.00 12.45
N ILE A 181 -3.95 14.43 11.26
CA ILE A 181 -5.02 14.63 10.29
C ILE A 181 -5.74 13.32 9.99
N SER A 182 -5.47 12.23 10.72
CA SER A 182 -5.98 10.89 10.38
C SER A 182 -7.50 10.86 10.29
N ARG A 183 -8.19 11.42 11.30
CA ARG A 183 -9.66 11.53 11.29
C ARG A 183 -10.19 12.45 10.20
N GLN A 184 -9.55 13.62 10.02
CA GLN A 184 -9.95 14.59 9.01
C GLN A 184 -9.81 14.01 7.59
N PHE A 185 -8.70 13.33 7.31
CA PHE A 185 -8.44 12.65 6.05
C PHE A 185 -9.51 11.61 5.73
N ILE A 186 -9.81 10.72 6.68
CA ILE A 186 -10.86 9.70 6.50
C ILE A 186 -12.21 10.36 6.24
N ALA A 187 -12.57 11.40 7.01
CA ALA A 187 -13.83 12.11 6.84
C ALA A 187 -13.93 12.77 5.46
N LEU A 188 -12.88 13.45 5.01
CA LEU A 188 -12.83 14.12 3.70
C LEU A 188 -13.02 13.13 2.55
N VAL A 189 -12.22 12.07 2.52
CA VAL A 189 -12.28 11.05 1.45
C VAL A 189 -13.61 10.32 1.48
N ASN A 190 -14.10 9.92 2.65
CA ASN A 190 -15.36 9.20 2.77
C ASN A 190 -16.57 10.08 2.40
N ASN A 191 -16.57 11.35 2.76
CA ASN A 191 -17.59 12.30 2.34
C ASN A 191 -17.56 12.47 0.82
N ARG A 192 -16.36 12.60 0.22
CA ARG A 192 -16.23 12.70 -1.23
C ARG A 192 -16.75 11.43 -1.93
N ARG A 193 -16.43 10.25 -1.42
CA ARG A 193 -16.95 8.96 -1.91
C ARG A 193 -18.48 8.93 -1.89
N ARG A 194 -19.11 9.34 -0.79
CA ARG A 194 -20.59 9.37 -0.68
C ARG A 194 -21.24 10.37 -1.63
N VAL A 195 -20.62 11.54 -1.85
CA VAL A 195 -21.11 12.53 -2.82
C VAL A 195 -21.04 12.00 -4.25
N ARG A 196 -19.95 11.30 -4.59
CA ARG A 196 -19.75 10.72 -5.93
C ARG A 196 -20.58 9.46 -6.15
N HIS A 197 -20.87 8.72 -5.08
CA HIS A 197 -21.56 7.43 -5.12
C HIS A 197 -22.67 7.36 -4.06
N PRO A 198 -23.76 8.16 -4.20
CA PRO A 198 -24.81 8.27 -3.19
C PRO A 198 -25.50 6.93 -2.89
N ASP A 199 -25.67 6.08 -3.91
CA ASP A 199 -26.32 4.77 -3.77
C ASP A 199 -25.30 3.62 -3.64
N GLY A 200 -24.00 3.95 -3.52
CA GLY A 200 -22.90 2.99 -3.43
C GLY A 200 -22.66 2.12 -4.67
N GLN A 201 -23.45 2.26 -5.73
CA GLN A 201 -23.43 1.38 -6.91
C GLN A 201 -23.34 2.15 -8.24
N THR A 202 -22.99 3.44 -8.19
CA THR A 202 -22.87 4.29 -9.39
C THR A 202 -21.56 4.07 -10.15
N ILE A 203 -20.73 3.14 -9.71
CA ILE A 203 -19.44 2.78 -10.32
C ILE A 203 -19.28 1.25 -10.26
N ASP A 204 -18.63 0.68 -11.27
CA ASP A 204 -18.40 -0.77 -11.34
C ASP A 204 -17.38 -1.24 -10.29
N ALA A 205 -17.48 -2.51 -9.89
CA ALA A 205 -16.50 -3.15 -9.03
C ALA A 205 -15.10 -3.16 -9.69
N ALA A 206 -14.05 -3.12 -8.86
CA ALA A 206 -12.68 -3.22 -9.35
C ALA A 206 -12.47 -4.55 -10.10
N VAL A 207 -11.95 -4.46 -11.33
CA VAL A 207 -11.62 -5.64 -12.15
C VAL A 207 -10.12 -5.88 -12.06
N TRP A 208 -9.74 -7.02 -11.47
CA TRP A 208 -8.34 -7.40 -11.28
C TRP A 208 -8.12 -8.84 -11.74
N CYS A 209 -7.81 -9.01 -13.04
CA CYS A 209 -7.71 -10.34 -13.64
C CYS A 209 -6.28 -10.93 -13.56
N ASN A 210 -6.19 -12.25 -13.69
CA ASN A 210 -4.91 -12.97 -13.62
C ASN A 210 -3.96 -12.60 -14.76
N GLU A 211 -4.48 -12.32 -15.95
CA GLU A 211 -3.69 -11.93 -17.12
C GLU A 211 -2.93 -10.63 -16.85
N GLN A 212 -3.64 -9.61 -16.35
CA GLN A 212 -3.05 -8.33 -15.98
C GLN A 212 -2.00 -8.49 -14.88
N ARG A 213 -2.32 -9.27 -13.84
CA ARG A 213 -1.38 -9.57 -12.76
C ARG A 213 -0.10 -10.21 -13.26
N ILE A 214 -0.19 -11.25 -14.10
CA ILE A 214 0.96 -11.97 -14.64
C ILE A 214 1.80 -11.04 -15.52
N ALA A 215 1.17 -10.16 -16.31
CA ALA A 215 1.88 -9.18 -17.12
C ALA A 215 2.68 -8.20 -16.24
N LEU A 216 2.05 -7.62 -15.21
CA LEU A 216 2.70 -6.69 -14.28
C LEU A 216 3.83 -7.36 -13.49
N GLN A 217 3.65 -8.62 -13.04
CA GLN A 217 4.71 -9.38 -12.38
C GLN A 217 5.95 -9.54 -13.27
N LYS A 218 5.75 -9.87 -14.55
CA LYS A 218 6.84 -10.01 -15.52
C LYS A 218 7.56 -8.68 -15.74
N GLN A 219 6.80 -7.60 -15.97
CA GLN A 219 7.37 -6.26 -16.16
C GLN A 219 8.15 -5.80 -14.92
N SER A 220 7.54 -5.90 -13.74
CA SER A 220 8.14 -5.55 -12.44
C SER A 220 9.44 -6.32 -12.19
N SER A 221 9.43 -7.65 -12.38
CA SER A 221 10.64 -8.47 -12.23
C SER A 221 11.71 -8.09 -13.25
N SER A 222 11.34 -7.86 -14.51
CA SER A 222 12.26 -7.52 -15.59
C SER A 222 12.97 -6.20 -15.33
N VAL A 223 12.25 -5.13 -14.97
CA VAL A 223 12.85 -3.82 -14.70
C VAL A 223 13.74 -3.86 -13.46
N ILE A 224 13.34 -4.57 -12.40
CA ILE A 224 14.17 -4.72 -11.18
C ILE A 224 15.48 -5.45 -11.51
N GLN A 225 15.43 -6.53 -12.28
CA GLN A 225 16.61 -7.28 -12.68
C GLN A 225 17.51 -6.48 -13.64
N HIS A 226 16.91 -5.77 -14.59
CA HIS A 226 17.64 -4.90 -15.51
C HIS A 226 18.41 -3.82 -14.75
N LEU A 227 17.77 -3.11 -13.82
CA LEU A 227 18.44 -2.07 -13.02
C LEU A 227 19.47 -2.65 -12.06
N ALA A 228 19.22 -3.85 -11.53
CA ALA A 228 20.21 -4.53 -10.71
C ALA A 228 21.49 -4.86 -11.50
N ALA A 229 21.36 -5.31 -12.75
CA ALA A 229 22.50 -5.55 -13.63
C ALA A 229 23.18 -4.23 -14.05
N LEU A 230 22.41 -3.25 -14.53
CA LEU A 230 22.90 -1.97 -15.03
C LEU A 230 23.73 -1.21 -13.99
N TYR A 231 23.32 -1.24 -12.72
CA TYR A 231 23.98 -0.54 -11.63
C TYR A 231 24.76 -1.46 -10.67
N ASN A 232 25.02 -2.71 -11.06
CA ASN A 232 25.76 -3.71 -10.29
C ASN A 232 25.27 -3.84 -8.82
N ILE A 233 23.96 -4.00 -8.64
CA ILE A 233 23.29 -4.08 -7.34
C ILE A 233 23.05 -5.55 -6.99
N SER A 234 23.84 -6.09 -6.07
CA SER A 234 23.60 -7.44 -5.51
C SER A 234 22.42 -7.50 -4.54
N ASN A 235 22.24 -6.46 -3.73
CA ASN A 235 21.13 -6.37 -2.77
C ASN A 235 19.95 -5.61 -3.37
N LEU A 236 18.97 -6.36 -3.90
CA LEU A 236 17.74 -5.79 -4.47
C LEU A 236 16.97 -4.90 -3.49
N ASN A 237 17.20 -4.98 -2.18
CA ASN A 237 16.60 -4.06 -1.21
C ASN A 237 16.98 -2.60 -1.42
N ARG A 238 18.06 -2.31 -2.16
CA ARG A 238 18.47 -0.96 -2.55
C ARG A 238 17.55 -0.33 -3.59
N ILE A 239 16.88 -1.13 -4.40
CA ILE A 239 15.91 -0.65 -5.40
C ILE A 239 14.58 -0.39 -4.69
N LYS A 240 14.08 0.85 -4.73
CA LYS A 240 12.81 1.30 -4.15
C LYS A 240 11.86 1.70 -5.26
N PRO A 241 11.13 0.74 -5.84
CA PRO A 241 10.28 1.00 -6.97
C PRO A 241 8.89 1.47 -6.54
N GLY A 242 8.30 2.34 -7.35
CA GLY A 242 7.03 2.99 -7.10
C GLY A 242 7.21 4.41 -6.57
N ILE A 243 6.35 5.34 -6.98
CA ILE A 243 6.36 6.76 -6.56
C ILE A 243 6.39 6.87 -5.04
N ALA A 244 5.54 6.12 -4.33
CA ALA A 244 5.45 6.19 -2.88
C ALA A 244 6.77 5.75 -2.20
N GLU A 245 7.37 4.63 -2.64
CA GLU A 245 8.62 4.13 -2.07
C GLU A 245 9.84 4.97 -2.48
N ALA A 246 9.88 5.45 -3.72
CA ALA A 246 10.90 6.37 -4.22
C ALA A 246 10.90 7.69 -3.43
N THR A 247 9.73 8.30 -3.27
CA THR A 247 9.54 9.54 -2.50
C THR A 247 9.97 9.37 -1.05
N ARG A 248 9.57 8.26 -0.41
CA ARG A 248 9.98 7.93 0.96
C ARG A 248 11.49 7.69 1.09
N ALA A 249 12.12 7.12 0.06
CA ALA A 249 13.56 6.91 0.04
C ALA A 249 14.32 8.24 0.02
N ILE A 250 13.88 9.22 -0.78
CA ILE A 250 14.47 10.57 -0.77
C ILE A 250 14.31 11.26 0.59
N LEU A 251 13.16 11.09 1.24
CA LEU A 251 12.89 11.72 2.55
C LEU A 251 13.72 11.11 3.68
N ARG A 252 13.91 9.80 3.69
CA ARG A 252 14.36 9.04 4.88
C ARG A 252 15.70 8.32 4.71
N ARG A 253 16.26 8.28 3.51
CA ARG A 253 17.49 7.54 3.18
C ARG A 253 18.43 8.44 2.38
N VAL A 254 19.59 7.89 2.05
CA VAL A 254 20.56 8.55 1.16
C VAL A 254 20.40 7.94 -0.24
N PRO A 255 19.76 8.65 -1.19
CA PRO A 255 19.64 8.18 -2.56
C PRO A 255 20.98 8.23 -3.27
N GLU A 256 21.22 7.23 -4.11
CA GLU A 256 22.32 7.16 -5.07
C GLU A 256 21.86 7.59 -6.46
N LYS A 257 20.67 7.12 -6.86
CA LYS A 257 20.00 7.49 -8.12
C LYS A 257 18.51 7.63 -7.89
N VAL A 258 17.88 8.56 -8.62
CA VAL A 258 16.43 8.71 -8.71
C VAL A 258 16.07 8.65 -10.19
N LEU A 259 15.38 7.60 -10.58
CA LEU A 259 14.98 7.31 -11.95
C LEU A 259 13.50 7.60 -12.10
N VAL A 260 13.12 8.22 -13.21
CA VAL A 260 11.72 8.52 -13.54
C VAL A 260 11.41 8.11 -14.97
N SER A 261 10.17 7.71 -15.24
CA SER A 261 9.72 7.38 -16.59
C SER A 261 9.70 8.64 -17.46
N ASP A 262 9.06 9.70 -16.96
CA ASP A 262 8.91 10.99 -17.63
C ASP A 262 9.15 12.11 -16.60
N TRP A 263 9.86 13.15 -17.03
CA TRP A 263 10.14 14.32 -16.21
C TRP A 263 8.90 15.18 -15.95
N ASP A 264 7.98 15.26 -16.92
CA ASP A 264 6.81 16.13 -16.88
C ASP A 264 5.56 15.45 -16.29
N ASP A 265 5.68 14.18 -15.90
CA ASP A 265 4.60 13.42 -15.28
C ASP A 265 4.08 14.12 -14.00
N PRO A 266 2.77 14.47 -13.94
CA PRO A 266 2.20 15.16 -12.79
C PRO A 266 2.30 14.33 -11.50
N HIS A 267 2.27 12.99 -11.58
CA HIS A 267 2.34 12.12 -10.42
C HIS A 267 3.71 12.15 -9.72
N ILE A 268 4.79 12.55 -10.41
CA ILE A 268 6.12 12.68 -9.80
C ILE A 268 6.40 14.09 -9.24
N ARG A 269 5.43 15.01 -9.27
CA ARG A 269 5.65 16.42 -8.85
C ARG A 269 6.24 16.54 -7.44
N LEU A 270 5.73 15.75 -6.49
CA LEU A 270 6.27 15.72 -5.12
C LEU A 270 7.72 15.20 -5.09
N LEU A 271 8.00 14.12 -5.82
CA LEU A 271 9.34 13.55 -5.94
C LEU A 271 10.33 14.58 -6.51
N ARG A 272 9.93 15.27 -7.60
CA ARG A 272 10.71 16.33 -8.27
C ARG A 272 10.99 17.51 -7.32
N HIS A 273 9.98 17.93 -6.55
CA HIS A 273 10.15 18.99 -5.55
C HIS A 273 11.18 18.61 -4.48
N LEU A 274 11.06 17.41 -3.89
CA LEU A 274 11.97 16.93 -2.84
C LEU A 274 13.39 16.71 -3.35
N ALA A 275 13.53 16.17 -4.57
CA ALA A 275 14.82 15.99 -5.19
C ALA A 275 15.52 17.34 -5.43
N LYS A 276 14.79 18.37 -5.91
CA LYS A 276 15.32 19.73 -6.06
C LYS A 276 15.79 20.30 -4.72
N GLN A 277 14.99 20.18 -3.65
CA GLN A 277 15.36 20.65 -2.31
C GLN A 277 16.61 19.97 -1.76
N LYS A 278 16.82 18.69 -2.07
CA LYS A 278 17.98 17.90 -1.63
C LYS A 278 19.14 17.88 -2.63
N HIS A 279 19.07 18.68 -3.69
CA HIS A 279 20.06 18.73 -4.77
C HIS A 279 20.35 17.36 -5.41
N ILE A 280 19.32 16.52 -5.55
CA ILE A 280 19.40 15.21 -6.21
C ILE A 280 18.97 15.36 -7.67
N LYS A 281 19.81 14.89 -8.60
CA LYS A 281 19.47 14.82 -10.02
C LYS A 281 18.55 13.62 -10.29
N LEU A 282 17.48 13.83 -11.05
CA LEU A 282 16.67 12.73 -11.58
C LEU A 282 17.17 12.35 -12.97
N GLU A 283 17.10 11.07 -13.29
CA GLU A 283 17.51 10.47 -14.56
C GLU A 283 16.24 9.94 -15.25
N VAL A 284 15.96 10.41 -16.46
CA VAL A 284 14.77 10.00 -17.23
C VAL A 284 15.11 8.71 -17.98
N MET A 285 14.33 7.66 -17.76
CA MET A 285 14.53 6.31 -18.32
C MET A 285 13.46 5.92 -19.35
N GLY A 286 12.41 6.73 -19.52
CA GLY A 286 11.30 6.44 -20.43
C GLY A 286 10.55 5.16 -20.05
N GLU A 287 10.01 4.49 -21.07
CA GLU A 287 9.31 3.20 -20.96
C GLU A 287 10.16 2.08 -20.35
N GLY A 288 11.49 2.23 -20.31
CA GLY A 288 12.39 1.28 -19.66
C GLY A 288 12.17 1.14 -18.14
N LEU A 289 11.37 2.02 -17.53
CA LEU A 289 11.03 1.97 -16.10
C LEU A 289 9.69 1.27 -15.80
N ALA A 290 8.88 0.99 -16.83
CA ALA A 290 7.57 0.36 -16.67
C ALA A 290 7.68 -0.95 -15.86
N PRO A 291 6.74 -1.23 -14.95
CA PRO A 291 5.45 -0.54 -14.74
C PRO A 291 5.54 0.65 -13.77
N TYR A 292 6.74 1.05 -13.34
CA TYR A 292 6.92 2.12 -12.35
C TYR A 292 7.13 3.48 -13.02
N ARG A 293 6.55 4.52 -12.44
CA ARG A 293 6.81 5.91 -12.83
C ARG A 293 8.07 6.45 -12.18
N ALA A 294 8.43 5.93 -11.01
CA ALA A 294 9.66 6.33 -10.33
C ALA A 294 10.31 5.17 -9.56
N ILE A 295 11.64 5.17 -9.55
CA ILE A 295 12.45 4.23 -8.78
C ILE A 295 13.59 5.00 -8.13
N THR A 296 13.76 4.87 -6.81
CA THR A 296 14.97 5.36 -6.12
C THR A 296 15.90 4.20 -5.80
N ILE A 297 17.16 4.32 -6.17
CA ILE A 297 18.22 3.42 -5.72
C ILE A 297 18.91 4.09 -4.54
N ILE A 298 18.91 3.44 -3.38
CA ILE A 298 19.61 3.96 -2.20
C ILE A 298 21.07 3.51 -2.17
N LYS A 299 21.93 4.34 -1.57
CA LYS A 299 23.36 4.04 -1.40
C LYS A 299 23.56 2.72 -0.66
N LYS A 300 24.62 2.00 -1.03
CA LYS A 300 25.11 0.87 -0.23
C LYS A 300 25.60 1.43 1.11
N THR A 301 24.95 1.04 2.20
CA THR A 301 25.50 1.22 3.54
C THR A 301 26.42 0.04 3.81
N SER A 302 27.68 0.34 4.13
CA SER A 302 28.67 -0.62 4.62
C SER A 302 28.18 -1.35 5.85
#